data_AF-A0A965RJ12-F1
#
_entry.id   AF-A0A965RJ12-F1
#
_cell.length_a   1.000
_cell.length_b   1.000
_cell.length_c   1.000
_cell.angle_alpha   90.00
_cell.angle_beta   90.00
_cell.angle_gamma   90.00
#
_symmetry.space_group_name_H-M   'P 1'
#
loop_
_entity.id
_entity.type
_entity.pdbx_description
1 polymer ?
#
loop_
_entity_poly.entity_id
_entity_poly.type
_entity_poly.pdbx_seq_one_letter_code
_entity_poly.pdbx_strand_id
1 'polypeptide(L)'
;MRRTVSTACSTFQQTLRHVWASGSTYAEMTAFLGVTRDQVIRLRDVLSLPLRLDRRLRRKGPRHGDPTPAQIRAMCEQFKAKHLQDRLNEPKDRVYHRSETDMVQFRFESPQTNGDDPLERLMDDFADG
;
A
#
# COMPACT_ATOMS: atom_id res chain seq x y z
N MET A 1 3.08 19.82 -50.05
CA MET A 1 3.50 19.76 -48.63
C MET A 1 2.40 19.10 -47.76
N ARG A 2 2.24 17.77 -47.76
CA ARG A 2 1.21 17.06 -46.95
C ARG A 2 1.72 15.83 -46.16
N ARG A 3 3.03 15.53 -46.22
CA ARG A 3 3.58 14.29 -45.64
C ARG A 3 4.02 14.40 -44.18
N THR A 4 4.34 15.59 -43.69
CA THR A 4 4.95 15.80 -42.36
C THR A 4 3.98 15.54 -41.20
N VAL A 5 2.70 15.89 -41.36
CA VAL A 5 1.67 15.72 -40.31
C VAL A 5 1.37 14.24 -40.06
N SER A 6 1.41 13.41 -41.11
CA SER A 6 1.19 11.97 -41.00
C SER A 6 2.32 11.28 -40.22
N THR A 7 3.57 11.65 -40.49
CA THR A 7 4.73 11.06 -39.80
C THR A 7 4.76 11.43 -38.31
N ALA A 8 4.55 12.70 -37.97
CA ALA A 8 4.54 13.19 -36.59
C ALA A 8 3.43 12.55 -35.73
N CYS A 9 2.27 12.28 -36.33
CA CYS A 9 1.20 11.55 -35.65
C CYS A 9 1.59 10.08 -35.43
N SER A 10 2.23 9.43 -36.40
CA SER A 10 2.64 8.02 -36.26
C SER A 10 3.74 7.83 -35.22
N THR A 11 4.71 8.74 -35.14
CA THR A 11 5.79 8.69 -34.15
C THR A 11 5.25 8.89 -32.75
N PHE A 12 4.30 9.82 -32.57
CA PHE A 12 3.61 10.01 -31.30
C PHE A 12 2.83 8.76 -30.86
N GLN A 13 2.14 8.09 -31.79
CA GLN A 13 1.43 6.85 -31.47
C GLN A 13 2.41 5.73 -31.08
N GLN A 14 3.56 5.64 -31.72
CA GLN A 14 4.61 4.66 -31.37
C GLN A 14 5.21 4.95 -29.99
N THR A 15 5.54 6.21 -29.69
CA THR A 15 6.06 6.57 -28.37
C THR A 15 5.04 6.30 -27.28
N LEU A 16 3.76 6.64 -27.51
CA LEU A 16 2.69 6.32 -26.57
C LEU A 16 2.58 4.81 -26.34
N ARG A 17 2.65 3.97 -27.38
CA ARG A 17 2.64 2.50 -27.23
C ARG A 17 3.81 1.99 -26.39
N HIS A 18 5.00 2.54 -26.62
CA HIS A 18 6.19 2.16 -25.86
C HIS A 18 6.07 2.52 -24.38
N VAL A 19 5.68 3.76 -24.07
CA VAL A 19 5.49 4.21 -22.68
C VAL A 19 4.28 3.53 -22.02
N TRP A 20 3.28 3.13 -22.81
CA TRP A 20 2.17 2.34 -22.27
C TRP A 20 2.62 0.95 -21.84
N ALA A 21 3.46 0.29 -22.65
CA ALA A 21 3.99 -1.04 -22.39
C ALA A 21 5.01 -1.06 -21.24
N SER A 22 5.72 0.04 -20.96
CA SER A 22 6.70 0.12 -19.86
C SER A 22 6.08 0.02 -18.47
N GLY A 23 4.76 0.19 -18.33
CA GLY A 23 4.13 0.22 -17.02
C GLY A 23 4.27 1.56 -16.28
N SER A 24 4.66 2.65 -16.95
CA SER A 24 4.76 4.01 -16.38
C SER A 24 3.43 4.58 -15.90
N THR A 25 3.34 5.25 -14.76
CA THR A 25 2.05 5.75 -14.23
C THR A 25 1.38 6.79 -15.15
N TYR A 26 0.07 7.06 -14.96
CA TYR A 26 -0.60 8.12 -15.75
C TYR A 26 0.07 9.49 -15.56
N ALA A 27 0.57 9.80 -14.36
CA ALA A 27 1.27 11.05 -14.09
C ALA A 27 2.57 11.15 -14.91
N GLU A 28 3.36 10.07 -14.94
CA GLU A 28 4.57 9.97 -15.76
C GLU A 28 4.27 10.11 -17.24
N MET A 29 3.23 9.42 -17.74
CA MET A 29 2.81 9.51 -19.14
C MET A 29 2.41 10.93 -19.54
N THR A 30 1.63 11.60 -18.69
CA THR A 30 1.20 12.98 -18.96
C THR A 30 2.36 13.97 -18.92
N ALA A 31 3.31 13.78 -18.00
CA ALA A 31 4.50 14.61 -17.90
C ALA A 31 5.44 14.41 -19.11
N PHE A 32 5.64 13.16 -19.53
CA PHE A 32 6.53 12.84 -20.64
C PHE A 32 5.97 13.26 -22.00
N LEU A 33 4.68 13.01 -22.25
CA LEU A 33 4.04 13.29 -23.54
C LEU A 33 3.46 14.71 -23.64
N GLY A 34 3.43 15.46 -22.53
CA GLY A 34 2.89 16.83 -22.50
C GLY A 34 1.38 16.91 -22.77
N VAL A 35 0.65 15.83 -22.51
CA VAL A 35 -0.80 15.72 -22.75
C VAL A 35 -1.56 15.55 -21.44
N THR A 36 -2.83 15.92 -21.44
CA THR A 36 -3.67 15.74 -20.24
C THR A 36 -4.05 14.28 -20.04
N ARG A 37 -4.40 13.92 -18.80
CA ARG A 37 -4.83 12.56 -18.46
C ARG A 37 -6.02 12.09 -19.31
N ASP A 38 -6.98 12.98 -19.56
CA ASP A 38 -8.16 12.65 -20.36
C ASP A 38 -7.82 12.40 -21.83
N GLN A 39 -6.87 13.17 -22.39
CA GLN A 39 -6.34 12.91 -23.74
C GLN A 39 -5.66 11.54 -23.81
N VAL A 40 -4.88 11.17 -22.80
CA VAL A 40 -4.25 9.83 -22.72
C VAL A 40 -5.30 8.71 -22.69
N ILE A 41 -6.39 8.89 -21.94
CA ILE A 41 -7.49 7.91 -21.86
C ILE A 41 -8.21 7.79 -23.22
N ARG A 42 -8.52 8.91 -23.88
CA ARG A 42 -9.11 8.89 -25.22
C ARG A 42 -8.19 8.25 -26.25
N LEU A 43 -6.89 8.55 -26.20
CA LEU A 43 -5.90 7.96 -27.08
C LEU A 43 -5.73 6.45 -26.85
N ARG A 44 -5.81 5.99 -25.60
CA ARG A 44 -5.87 4.54 -25.29
C ARG A 44 -7.00 3.88 -26.06
N ASP A 45 -8.19 4.47 -26.04
CA ASP A 45 -9.38 3.89 -26.70
C ASP A 45 -9.25 3.89 -28.22
N VAL A 46 -8.77 5.00 -28.80
CA VAL A 46 -8.52 5.11 -30.25
C VAL A 46 -7.46 4.10 -30.72
N LEU A 47 -6.39 3.90 -29.94
CA LEU A 47 -5.29 2.98 -30.28
C LEU A 47 -5.53 1.55 -29.81
N SER A 48 -6.67 1.26 -29.17
CA SER A 48 -7.01 -0.06 -28.62
C SER A 48 -5.94 -0.63 -27.68
N LEU A 49 -5.35 0.22 -26.82
CA LEU A 49 -4.32 -0.19 -25.87
C LEU A 49 -4.93 -0.97 -24.69
N PRO A 50 -4.20 -1.94 -24.10
CA PRO A 50 -4.72 -2.75 -23.01
C PRO A 50 -5.03 -1.92 -21.76
N LEU A 51 -6.10 -2.30 -21.07
CA LEU A 51 -6.49 -1.71 -19.79
C LEU A 51 -5.44 -2.06 -18.72
N ARG A 52 -4.76 -1.04 -18.22
CA ARG A 52 -3.69 -1.20 -17.21
C ARG A 52 -4.19 -1.68 -15.85
N LEU A 53 -5.44 -1.37 -15.52
CA LEU A 53 -6.09 -1.75 -14.27
C LEU A 53 -7.39 -2.47 -14.61
N ASP A 54 -7.29 -3.57 -15.36
CA ASP A 54 -8.46 -4.36 -15.71
C ASP A 54 -9.12 -4.91 -14.44
N ARG A 55 -10.31 -4.38 -14.14
CA ARG A 55 -11.11 -4.77 -12.98
C ARG A 55 -11.56 -6.23 -13.07
N ARG A 56 -11.63 -6.80 -14.28
CA ARG A 56 -12.05 -8.19 -14.51
C ARG A 56 -11.00 -9.16 -13.96
N LEU A 57 -9.72 -8.84 -14.14
CA LEU A 57 -8.59 -9.64 -13.64
C LEU A 57 -8.39 -9.51 -12.12
N ARG A 58 -9.02 -8.52 -11.49
CA ARG A 58 -8.95 -8.29 -10.04
C ARG A 58 -9.99 -9.04 -9.25
N ARG A 59 -10.71 -9.98 -9.86
CA ARG A 59 -11.60 -10.85 -9.11
C ARG A 59 -10.77 -11.65 -8.11
N LYS A 60 -11.03 -11.42 -6.83
CA LYS A 60 -10.50 -12.28 -5.77
C LYS A 60 -10.97 -13.71 -6.07
N GLY A 61 -10.08 -14.69 -5.86
CA GLY A 61 -10.42 -16.10 -5.98
C GLY A 61 -11.54 -16.51 -5.01
N PRO A 62 -11.95 -17.79 -5.05
CA PRO A 62 -12.91 -18.32 -4.08
C PRO A 62 -12.47 -17.97 -2.66
N ARG A 63 -13.41 -17.49 -1.84
CA ARG A 63 -13.12 -17.32 -0.40
C ARG A 63 -12.83 -18.71 0.17
N HIS A 64 -11.74 -18.83 0.93
CA HIS A 64 -11.55 -20.01 1.76
C HIS A 64 -12.67 -20.03 2.81
N GLY A 65 -13.15 -21.23 3.16
CA GLY A 65 -14.12 -21.40 4.23
C GLY A 65 -13.52 -20.95 5.56
N ASP A 66 -14.35 -20.35 6.42
CA ASP A 66 -13.91 -19.96 7.75
C ASP A 66 -13.48 -21.21 8.54
N PRO A 67 -12.33 -21.17 9.24
CA PRO A 67 -11.86 -22.31 10.00
C PRO A 67 -12.85 -22.62 11.13
N THR A 68 -13.13 -23.90 11.33
CA THR A 68 -13.96 -24.33 12.45
C THR A 68 -13.25 -24.05 13.79
N PRO A 69 -13.98 -23.88 14.90
CA PRO A 69 -13.37 -23.71 16.22
C PRO A 69 -12.38 -24.82 16.61
N ALA A 70 -12.59 -26.05 16.12
CA ALA A 70 -11.68 -27.16 16.32
C ALA A 70 -10.35 -26.97 15.57
N GLN A 71 -10.41 -26.53 14.31
CA GLN A 71 -9.21 -26.23 13.51
C GLN A 71 -8.41 -25.07 14.10
N ILE A 72 -9.10 -24.04 14.60
CA ILE A 72 -8.45 -22.91 15.28
C ILE A 72 -7.67 -23.40 16.50
N ARG A 73 -8.29 -24.23 17.36
CA ARG A 73 -7.61 -24.79 18.53
C ARG A 73 -6.38 -25.61 18.16
N ALA A 74 -6.50 -26.50 17.19
CA ALA A 74 -5.38 -27.31 16.71
C ALA A 74 -4.22 -26.45 16.18
N MET A 75 -4.53 -25.41 15.39
CA MET A 75 -3.54 -24.46 14.90
C MET A 75 -2.86 -23.70 16.05
N CYS A 76 -3.64 -23.21 17.03
CA CYS A 76 -3.10 -22.54 18.19
C CYS A 76 -2.17 -23.43 19.03
N GLU A 77 -2.49 -24.71 19.18
CA GLU A 77 -1.64 -25.68 19.87
C GLU A 77 -0.33 -25.90 19.12
N GLN A 78 -0.38 -26.01 17.78
CA GLN A 78 0.82 -26.11 16.94
C GLN A 78 1.72 -24.88 17.09
N PHE A 79 1.14 -23.67 17.04
CA PHE A 79 1.91 -22.43 17.22
C PHE A 79 2.54 -22.33 18.60
N LYS A 80 1.80 -22.71 19.66
CA LYS A 80 2.33 -22.76 21.02
C LYS A 80 3.48 -23.75 21.16
N ALA A 81 3.33 -24.96 20.61
CA ALA A 81 4.36 -25.99 20.63
C ALA A 81 5.63 -25.54 19.90
N LYS A 82 5.48 -24.95 18.71
CA LYS A 82 6.60 -24.38 17.96
C LYS A 82 7.31 -23.29 18.76
N HIS A 83 6.56 -22.33 19.31
CA HIS A 83 7.13 -21.24 20.08
C HIS A 83 7.88 -21.74 21.33
N LEU A 84 7.34 -22.74 22.03
CA LEU A 84 8.00 -23.36 23.16
C LEU A 84 9.32 -24.04 22.74
N GLN A 85 9.30 -24.74 21.60
CA GLN A 85 10.50 -25.38 21.05
C GLN A 85 11.56 -24.34 20.68
N ASP A 86 11.17 -23.25 20.03
CA ASP A 86 12.07 -22.16 19.66
C ASP A 86 12.73 -21.53 20.90
N ARG A 87 11.97 -21.37 22.00
CA ARG A 87 12.50 -20.90 23.29
C ARG A 87 13.47 -21.88 23.93
N LEU A 88 13.21 -23.18 23.85
CA LEU A 88 14.11 -24.21 24.40
C LEU A 88 15.42 -24.28 23.60
N ASN A 89 15.34 -24.08 22.29
CA ASN A 89 16.49 -24.07 21.39
C ASN A 89 17.22 -22.72 21.39
N GLU A 90 16.74 -21.73 22.13
CA GLU A 90 17.35 -20.41 22.21
C GLU A 90 18.71 -20.51 22.93
N PRO A 91 19.82 -20.08 22.28
CA PRO A 91 21.11 -20.10 22.94
C PRO A 91 21.08 -19.15 24.14
N LYS A 92 21.48 -19.66 25.31
CA LYS A 92 21.49 -18.90 26.58
C LYS A 92 22.42 -17.69 26.54
N ASP A 93 23.40 -17.71 25.62
CA ASP A 93 24.38 -16.64 25.42
C ASP A 93 23.96 -15.62 24.35
N ARG A 94 22.65 -15.41 24.15
CA ARG A 94 22.18 -14.31 23.28
C ARG A 94 22.62 -12.96 23.86
N VAL A 95 23.73 -12.44 23.35
CA VAL A 95 24.13 -11.05 23.54
C VAL A 95 23.26 -10.20 22.63
N TYR A 96 22.27 -9.54 23.22
CA TYR A 96 21.52 -8.49 22.54
C TYR A 96 22.46 -7.31 22.30
N HIS A 97 23.01 -7.20 21.10
CA HIS A 97 23.70 -5.99 20.69
C HIS A 97 22.64 -4.88 20.53
N ARG A 98 22.52 -4.04 21.56
CA ARG A 98 21.74 -2.80 21.49
C ARG A 98 22.41 -1.92 20.42
N SER A 99 21.86 -1.87 19.22
CA SER A 99 22.30 -0.89 18.22
C SER A 99 22.04 0.50 18.79
N GLU A 100 23.10 1.24 19.11
CA GLU A 100 23.01 2.62 19.61
C GLU A 100 22.20 3.54 18.68
N THR A 101 22.08 3.17 17.41
CA THR A 101 21.41 3.91 16.34
C THR A 101 19.89 3.68 16.26
N ASP A 102 19.35 2.66 16.94
CA ASP A 102 17.93 2.27 16.79
C ASP A 102 17.15 2.50 18.10
N MET A 103 17.38 3.65 18.71
CA MET A 103 16.52 4.13 19.79
C MET A 103 15.26 4.73 19.19
N VAL A 104 14.15 3.97 19.21
CA VAL A 104 12.82 4.56 19.07
C VAL A 104 12.57 5.42 20.31
N GLN A 105 12.88 6.72 20.21
CA GLN A 105 12.50 7.69 21.23
C GLN A 105 11.00 7.93 21.15
N PHE A 106 10.24 7.25 22.00
CA PHE A 106 8.87 7.66 22.28
C PHE A 106 8.93 8.96 23.07
N ARG A 107 8.70 10.08 22.39
CA ARG A 107 8.47 11.36 23.05
C ARG A 107 7.11 11.29 23.72
N PHE A 108 7.12 11.02 25.01
CA PHE A 108 5.94 11.27 25.84
C PHE A 108 5.89 12.78 26.02
N GLU A 109 5.10 13.46 25.19
CA GLU A 109 4.72 14.84 25.48
C GLU A 109 3.83 14.77 26.72
N SER A 110 4.45 14.92 27.90
CA SER A 110 3.71 15.24 29.11
C SER A 110 2.92 16.50 28.80
N PRO A 111 1.57 16.47 28.84
CA PRO A 111 0.79 17.67 28.67
C PRO A 111 1.32 18.68 29.67
N GLN A 112 1.72 19.86 29.20
CA GLN A 112 1.99 20.97 30.10
C GLN A 112 0.75 21.11 30.97
N THR A 113 0.91 20.87 32.27
CA THR A 113 -0.11 21.07 33.29
C THR A 113 -0.43 22.56 33.37
N ASN A 114 -1.17 23.07 32.40
CA ASN A 114 -2.05 24.21 32.59
C ASN A 114 -3.40 23.62 33.02
N GLY A 115 -3.48 23.22 34.28
CA GLY A 115 -4.71 23.11 35.08
C GLY A 115 -5.81 22.14 34.68
N ASP A 116 -5.95 21.76 33.42
CA ASP A 116 -7.12 21.03 32.93
C ASP A 116 -6.73 19.58 32.63
N ASP A 117 -7.11 18.66 33.51
CA ASP A 117 -7.01 17.23 33.26
C ASP A 117 -7.92 16.88 32.06
N PRO A 118 -7.39 16.32 30.96
CA PRO A 118 -8.20 15.94 29.80
C PRO A 118 -9.29 14.92 30.14
N LEU A 119 -9.14 14.17 31.24
CA LEU A 119 -10.18 13.26 31.72
C LEU A 119 -11.36 14.02 32.35
N GLU A 120 -11.09 15.07 33.12
CA GLU A 120 -12.14 15.92 33.72
C GLU A 120 -12.96 16.61 32.62
N ARG A 121 -12.28 17.15 31.61
CA ARG A 121 -12.95 17.81 30.47
C ARG A 121 -13.87 16.87 29.68
N LEU A 122 -13.45 15.62 29.50
CA LEU A 122 -14.27 14.60 28.85
C LEU A 122 -15.49 14.24 29.70
N MET A 123 -15.33 14.18 31.03
CA MET A 123 -16.44 13.90 31.92
C MET A 123 -17.47 15.04 31.96
N ASP A 124 -17.01 16.30 31.92
CA ASP A 124 -17.88 17.48 31.85
C ASP A 124 -18.66 17.53 30.53
N ASP A 125 -18.02 17.25 29.39
CA ASP A 125 -18.67 17.20 28.07
C ASP A 125 -19.78 16.12 27.98
N PHE A 126 -19.72 15.07 28.80
CA PHE A 126 -20.77 14.05 28.90
C PHE A 126 -21.85 14.36 29.94
N ALA A 127 -21.60 15.29 30.86
CA ALA A 127 -22.53 15.64 31.94
C ALA A 127 -23.58 16.70 31.53
N ASP A 128 -23.29 17.51 30.51
CA ASP A 128 -24.17 18.58 30.00
C ASP A 128 -25.02 18.18 28.77
N GLY A 129 -25.15 16.88 28.48
CA GLY A 129 -25.93 16.32 27.35
C GLY A 129 -27.29 15.73 27.72
#